data_AF-A0A0Q5FB08-F1
#
_entry.id   AF-A0A0Q5FB08-F1
#
_cell.length_a   1.000
_cell.length_b   1.000
_cell.length_c   1.000
_cell.angle_alpha   90.00
_cell.angle_beta   90.00
_cell.angle_gamma   90.00
#
_symmetry.space_group_name_H-M   'P 1'
#
loop_
_entity.id
_entity.type
_entity.pdbx_description
1 polymer ?
#
loop_
_entity_poly.entity_id
_entity_poly.type
_entity_poly.pdbx_seq_one_letter_code
_entity_poly.pdbx_strand_id
1 'polypeptide(L)'
;MTAGIEDLRADDGIRPDAGSERYPATRRRRRRRRRVGLLGCSIVLVGLGVAFLAASTFAPEMVDRVTGDVKVAVQKQLHQIVAPDELPVIRLGAEGGMVELDHCDGTFTEMVSYRVDAVLPLFAAHNNCGGDVILGWEIGQRVTVAGSDVIYEVIEERHTPKWSNVEELVGMSGEFMVQTCFYGENKMRFLALAPVESPQNAG
;
A
#
# COMPACT_ATOMS: atom_id res chain seq x y z
N MET A 1 17.00 75.09 -64.89
CA MET A 1 17.68 76.36 -64.55
C MET A 1 17.71 76.43 -63.03
N THR A 2 18.92 76.28 -62.46
CA THR A 2 19.60 77.25 -61.57
C THR A 2 19.14 77.12 -60.10
N ALA A 3 19.86 76.45 -59.19
CA ALA A 3 21.28 76.53 -58.74
C ALA A 3 21.51 77.53 -57.59
N GLY A 4 22.35 77.12 -56.63
CA GLY A 4 22.71 77.81 -55.38
C GLY A 4 22.56 76.87 -54.16
N ILE A 5 23.57 76.43 -53.40
CA ILE A 5 24.99 76.86 -53.22
C ILE A 5 25.06 78.34 -52.76
N GLU A 6 25.68 78.79 -51.67
CA GLU A 6 26.76 78.33 -50.75
C GLU A 6 26.41 78.85 -49.31
N ASP A 7 27.07 78.60 -48.16
CA ASP A 7 28.28 77.85 -47.72
C ASP A 7 28.08 77.47 -46.20
N LEU A 8 29.18 77.42 -45.42
CA LEU A 8 29.37 77.44 -43.96
C LEU A 8 29.50 76.08 -43.24
N ARG A 9 30.72 75.54 -43.41
CA ARG A 9 31.61 75.06 -42.32
C ARG A 9 31.25 75.61 -40.93
N ALA A 10 31.58 74.98 -39.79
CA ALA A 10 32.12 73.68 -39.37
C ALA A 10 32.52 73.90 -37.91
N ASP A 11 32.24 72.98 -36.98
CA ASP A 11 32.98 72.91 -35.70
C ASP A 11 32.91 71.49 -35.09
N ASP A 12 33.82 71.23 -34.16
CA ASP A 12 34.36 69.92 -33.81
C ASP A 12 33.48 69.02 -32.91
N GLY A 13 33.71 67.71 -33.01
CA GLY A 13 32.95 66.73 -32.22
C GLY A 13 33.39 65.26 -32.29
N ILE A 14 34.67 64.94 -32.52
CA ILE A 14 35.13 63.54 -32.42
C ILE A 14 35.15 63.11 -30.94
N ARG A 15 34.29 62.16 -30.58
CA ARG A 15 34.65 61.15 -29.57
C ARG A 15 33.93 59.82 -29.79
N PRO A 16 34.66 58.71 -30.00
CA PRO A 16 34.06 57.38 -30.02
C PRO A 16 33.90 56.89 -28.59
N ASP A 17 32.79 56.23 -28.28
CA ASP A 17 32.75 55.34 -27.14
C ASP A 17 31.92 54.08 -27.39
N ALA A 18 32.56 52.97 -27.05
CA ALA A 18 32.05 51.68 -26.59
C ALA A 18 30.51 51.46 -26.65
N GLY A 19 30.02 50.41 -27.29
CA GLY A 19 30.53 49.05 -27.15
C GLY A 19 30.03 48.39 -25.86
N SER A 20 28.92 47.66 -25.94
CA SER A 20 28.74 46.39 -25.20
C SER A 20 27.41 45.73 -25.55
N GLU A 21 27.49 44.54 -26.13
CA GLU A 21 26.42 43.56 -26.11
C GLU A 21 26.07 43.22 -24.65
N ARG A 22 24.90 43.62 -24.16
CA ARG A 22 24.44 43.19 -22.83
C ARG A 22 23.89 41.76 -22.88
N TYR A 23 24.82 40.82 -22.75
CA TYR A 23 24.61 39.37 -22.67
C TYR A 23 23.59 38.95 -21.57
N PRO A 24 23.00 37.73 -21.64
CA PRO A 24 21.70 37.43 -21.04
C PRO A 24 21.74 37.06 -19.54
N ALA A 25 21.58 38.06 -18.68
CA ALA A 25 21.59 37.88 -17.22
C ALA A 25 20.42 37.01 -16.68
N THR A 26 19.26 37.02 -17.33
CA THR A 26 18.01 36.40 -16.82
C THR A 26 18.04 34.86 -16.85
N ARG A 27 18.68 34.24 -17.85
CA ARG A 27 18.80 32.76 -17.95
C ARG A 27 19.67 32.15 -16.84
N ARG A 28 20.72 32.85 -16.36
CA ARG A 28 21.63 32.33 -15.32
C ARG A 28 20.94 32.19 -13.95
N ARG A 29 20.13 33.17 -13.52
CA ARG A 29 19.41 33.13 -12.22
C ARG A 29 18.41 31.96 -12.15
N ARG A 30 17.66 31.69 -13.23
CA ARG A 30 16.71 30.57 -13.32
C ARG A 30 17.41 29.20 -13.24
N ARG A 31 18.57 29.04 -13.90
CA ARG A 31 19.38 27.81 -13.81
C ARG A 31 19.95 27.56 -12.40
N ARG A 32 20.40 28.61 -11.68
CA ARG A 32 20.96 28.45 -10.32
C ARG A 32 19.90 28.00 -9.31
N ARG A 33 18.68 28.57 -9.33
CA ARG A 33 17.57 28.12 -8.47
C ARG A 33 17.16 26.66 -8.73
N ARG A 34 17.06 26.23 -10.00
CA ARG A 34 16.78 24.81 -10.32
C ARG A 34 17.87 23.85 -9.81
N ARG A 35 19.16 24.20 -9.91
CA ARG A 35 20.25 23.37 -9.39
C ARG A 35 20.22 23.23 -7.86
N VAL A 36 19.93 24.31 -7.13
CA VAL A 36 19.79 24.27 -5.66
C VAL A 36 18.59 23.42 -5.24
N GLY A 37 17.44 23.56 -5.92
CA GLY A 37 16.25 22.73 -5.66
C GLY A 37 16.53 21.24 -5.88
N LEU A 38 17.17 20.89 -7.00
CA LEU A 38 17.55 19.49 -7.29
C LEU A 38 18.51 18.92 -6.24
N LEU A 39 19.54 19.68 -5.83
CA LEU A 39 20.48 19.27 -4.78
C LEU A 39 19.79 19.06 -3.43
N GLY A 40 18.85 19.93 -3.07
CA GLY A 40 18.02 19.78 -1.88
C GLY A 40 17.18 18.49 -1.91
N CYS A 41 16.47 18.24 -3.02
CA CYS A 41 15.72 17.00 -3.22
C CYS A 41 16.61 15.76 -3.14
N SER A 42 17.79 15.76 -3.77
CA SER A 42 18.74 14.64 -3.71
C SER A 42 19.24 14.38 -2.28
N ILE A 43 19.56 15.41 -1.51
CA ILE A 43 19.98 15.27 -0.10
C ILE A 43 18.85 14.68 0.74
N VAL A 44 17.61 15.15 0.56
CA VAL A 44 16.44 14.60 1.27
C VAL A 44 16.19 13.14 0.90
N LEU A 45 16.25 12.78 -0.38
CA LEU A 45 16.07 11.39 -0.84
C LEU A 45 17.16 10.45 -0.30
N VAL A 46 18.43 10.88 -0.31
CA VAL A 46 19.54 10.11 0.27
C VAL A 46 19.37 9.98 1.79
N GLY A 47 19.00 11.06 2.49
CA GLY A 47 18.74 11.04 3.93
C GLY A 47 17.61 10.09 4.31
N LEU A 48 16.50 10.10 3.57
CA LEU A 48 15.39 9.16 3.73
C LEU A 48 15.83 7.71 3.45
N GLY A 49 16.60 7.48 2.40
CA GLY A 49 17.12 6.14 2.08
C GLY A 49 18.06 5.59 3.16
N VAL A 50 18.97 6.41 3.69
CA VAL A 50 19.85 6.02 4.80
C VAL A 50 19.06 5.76 6.08
N ALA A 51 18.07 6.60 6.41
CA ALA A 51 17.21 6.40 7.57
C ALA A 51 16.37 5.12 7.44
N PHE A 52 15.83 4.83 6.25
CA PHE A 52 15.09 3.59 5.98
C PHE A 52 15.99 2.36 6.14
N LEU A 53 17.19 2.36 5.55
CA LEU A 53 18.16 1.27 5.71
C LEU A 53 18.53 1.04 7.19
N ALA A 54 18.79 2.10 7.94
CA ALA A 54 19.08 2.00 9.37
C ALA A 54 17.89 1.42 10.16
N ALA A 55 16.66 1.88 9.86
CA ALA A 55 15.45 1.34 10.47
C ALA A 55 15.27 -0.16 10.13
N SER A 56 15.50 -0.57 8.89
CA SER A 56 15.44 -1.98 8.49
C SER A 56 16.45 -2.86 9.22
N THR A 57 17.63 -2.34 9.56
CA THR A 57 18.65 -3.08 10.30
C THR A 57 18.45 -3.12 11.82
N PHE A 58 17.87 -2.07 12.42
CA PHE A 58 17.76 -1.94 13.89
C PHE A 58 16.34 -2.12 14.44
N ALA A 59 15.31 -1.99 13.60
CA ALA A 59 13.91 -2.14 13.94
C ALA A 59 13.11 -2.78 12.78
N PRO A 60 13.49 -3.98 12.30
CA PRO A 60 12.86 -4.64 11.15
C PRO A 60 11.34 -4.79 11.33
N GLU A 61 10.88 -5.19 12.52
CA GLU A 61 9.44 -5.30 12.83
C GLU A 61 8.68 -3.99 12.63
N MET A 62 9.29 -2.83 12.91
CA MET A 62 8.66 -1.53 12.66
C MET A 62 8.55 -1.23 11.16
N VAL A 63 9.54 -1.62 10.36
CA VAL A 63 9.51 -1.46 8.91
C VAL A 63 8.48 -2.39 8.28
N ASP A 64 8.44 -3.66 8.70
CA ASP A 64 7.46 -4.63 8.24
C ASP A 64 6.05 -4.16 8.56
N ARG A 65 5.79 -3.73 9.79
CA ARG A 65 4.50 -3.15 10.20
C ARG A 65 4.08 -1.99 9.31
N VAL A 66 4.93 -0.96 9.19
CA VAL A 66 4.58 0.26 8.42
C VAL A 66 4.37 -0.05 6.94
N THR A 67 5.20 -0.91 6.34
CA THR A 67 5.05 -1.28 4.93
C THR A 67 3.83 -2.18 4.69
N GLY A 68 3.52 -3.07 5.64
CA GLY A 68 2.30 -3.87 5.67
C GLY A 68 1.02 -3.05 5.80
N ASP A 69 0.97 -2.14 6.78
CA ASP A 69 -0.17 -1.22 6.99
C ASP A 69 -0.45 -0.40 5.72
N VAL A 70 0.60 0.10 5.06
CA VAL A 70 0.48 0.81 3.77
C VAL A 70 -0.01 -0.12 2.66
N LYS A 71 0.50 -1.35 2.55
CA LYS A 71 0.06 -2.35 1.55
C LYS A 71 -1.44 -2.63 1.69
N VAL A 72 -1.89 -2.94 2.89
CA VAL A 72 -3.30 -3.25 3.23
C VAL A 72 -4.21 -2.05 2.94
N ALA A 73 -3.80 -0.84 3.35
CA ALA A 73 -4.56 0.38 3.09
C ALA A 73 -4.70 0.68 1.58
N VAL A 74 -3.62 0.54 0.81
CA VAL A 74 -3.63 0.72 -0.65
C VAL A 74 -4.49 -0.35 -1.33
N GLN A 75 -4.44 -1.61 -0.91
CA GLN A 75 -5.28 -2.68 -1.45
C GLN A 75 -6.77 -2.42 -1.21
N LYS A 76 -7.15 -2.00 0.02
CA LYS A 76 -8.53 -1.62 0.35
C LYS A 76 -9.02 -0.44 -0.49
N GLN A 77 -8.21 0.60 -0.65
CA GLN A 77 -8.54 1.77 -1.48
C GLN A 77 -8.64 1.42 -2.97
N LEU A 78 -7.72 0.61 -3.50
CA LEU A 78 -7.72 0.21 -4.90
C LEU A 78 -8.98 -0.59 -5.25
N HIS A 79 -9.39 -1.52 -4.37
CA HIS A 79 -10.63 -2.27 -4.54
C HIS A 79 -11.85 -1.34 -4.60
N GLN A 80 -11.96 -0.41 -3.65
CA GLN A 80 -13.04 0.60 -3.61
C GLN A 80 -13.08 1.55 -4.83
N ILE A 81 -11.98 1.70 -5.56
CA ILE A 81 -11.90 2.58 -6.75
C ILE A 81 -12.16 1.81 -8.05
N VAL A 82 -11.64 0.59 -8.16
CA VAL A 82 -11.64 -0.19 -9.42
C VAL A 82 -12.85 -1.12 -9.51
N ALA A 83 -13.30 -1.67 -8.38
CA ALA A 83 -14.36 -2.67 -8.32
C ALA A 83 -15.23 -2.48 -7.04
N PRO A 84 -15.88 -1.31 -6.86
CA PRO A 84 -16.63 -0.98 -5.64
C PRO A 84 -17.80 -1.95 -5.34
N ASP A 85 -18.38 -2.53 -6.38
CA ASP A 85 -19.53 -3.44 -6.29
C ASP A 85 -19.13 -4.94 -6.30
N GLU A 86 -17.86 -5.27 -6.51
CA GLU A 86 -17.38 -6.66 -6.44
C GLU A 86 -17.02 -7.02 -5.00
N LEU A 87 -17.46 -8.20 -4.54
CA LEU A 87 -17.05 -8.73 -3.25
C LEU A 87 -15.61 -9.31 -3.35
N PRO A 88 -14.76 -9.12 -2.32
CA PRO A 88 -13.48 -9.79 -2.27
C PRO A 88 -13.65 -11.31 -2.29
N VAL A 89 -12.85 -11.98 -3.10
CA VAL A 89 -12.87 -13.44 -3.26
C VAL A 89 -11.69 -14.05 -2.51
N ILE A 90 -11.94 -15.06 -1.68
CA ILE A 90 -10.90 -15.92 -1.10
C ILE A 90 -10.94 -17.32 -1.70
N ARG A 91 -9.80 -18.01 -1.68
CA ARG A 91 -9.68 -19.41 -2.09
C ARG A 91 -9.36 -20.24 -0.86
N LEU A 92 -10.24 -21.17 -0.50
CA LEU A 92 -9.92 -22.18 0.52
C LEU A 92 -9.05 -23.27 -0.11
N GLY A 93 -8.04 -23.72 0.63
CA GLY A 93 -7.04 -24.68 0.20
C GLY A 93 -7.35 -26.10 0.68
N ALA A 94 -6.36 -26.99 0.56
CA ALA A 94 -6.43 -28.34 1.12
C ALA A 94 -6.22 -28.33 2.65
N GLU A 95 -6.53 -29.46 3.29
CA GLU A 95 -6.13 -29.75 4.67
C GLU A 95 -4.60 -29.88 4.78
N GLY A 96 -4.03 -29.30 5.84
CA GLY A 96 -2.59 -29.37 6.09
C GLY A 96 -2.15 -28.70 7.40
N GLY A 97 -0.85 -28.48 7.50
CA GLY A 97 -0.21 -27.72 8.56
C GLY A 97 0.76 -26.69 7.99
N MET A 98 1.88 -26.47 8.69
CA MET A 98 2.88 -25.47 8.27
C MET A 98 3.48 -25.74 6.89
N VAL A 99 3.65 -27.01 6.48
CA VAL A 99 4.25 -27.36 5.18
C VAL A 99 3.37 -26.90 4.03
N GLU A 100 2.07 -27.17 4.10
CA GLU A 100 1.09 -26.77 3.10
C GLU A 100 0.87 -25.25 3.11
N LEU A 101 0.90 -24.62 4.29
CA LEU A 101 0.82 -23.17 4.45
C LEU A 101 2.04 -22.44 3.85
N ASP A 102 3.23 -23.02 3.99
CA ASP A 102 4.51 -22.49 3.47
C ASP A 102 4.61 -22.61 1.93
N HIS A 103 3.71 -23.34 1.25
CA HIS A 103 3.66 -23.37 -0.22
C HIS A 103 3.26 -22.03 -0.85
N CYS A 104 2.56 -21.17 -0.11
CA CYS A 104 2.22 -19.81 -0.54
C CYS A 104 1.54 -19.72 -1.92
N ASP A 105 0.60 -20.62 -2.21
CA ASP A 105 -0.09 -20.76 -3.51
C ASP A 105 -1.28 -19.79 -3.71
N GLY A 106 -1.53 -18.92 -2.73
CA GLY A 106 -2.65 -17.97 -2.71
C GLY A 106 -3.97 -18.57 -2.20
N THR A 107 -3.96 -19.76 -1.62
CA THR A 107 -5.08 -20.34 -0.88
C THR A 107 -4.92 -20.19 0.63
N PHE A 108 -6.03 -20.31 1.37
CA PHE A 108 -6.04 -20.46 2.82
C PHE A 108 -6.12 -21.95 3.16
N THR A 109 -5.01 -22.56 3.61
CA THR A 109 -4.90 -23.97 4.01
C THR A 109 -5.78 -24.27 5.23
N GLU A 110 -6.54 -25.37 5.23
CA GLU A 110 -7.27 -25.78 6.45
C GLU A 110 -6.29 -26.37 7.47
N MET A 111 -6.16 -25.72 8.62
CA MET A 111 -5.14 -26.03 9.62
C MET A 111 -5.60 -27.17 10.54
N VAL A 112 -5.24 -28.40 10.20
CA VAL A 112 -5.68 -29.61 10.95
C VAL A 112 -5.28 -29.60 12.42
N SER A 113 -4.22 -28.86 12.78
CA SER A 113 -3.77 -28.68 14.17
C SER A 113 -4.73 -27.88 15.06
N TYR A 114 -5.71 -27.17 14.47
CA TYR A 114 -6.74 -26.41 15.18
C TYR A 114 -8.10 -27.13 15.23
N ARG A 115 -8.21 -28.31 14.62
CA ARG A 115 -9.47 -29.07 14.50
C ARG A 115 -9.83 -29.74 15.83
N VAL A 116 -10.62 -29.04 16.65
CA VAL A 116 -11.19 -29.52 17.93
C VAL A 116 -12.66 -29.14 18.02
N ASP A 117 -13.50 -29.96 18.66
CA ASP A 117 -14.97 -29.85 18.64
C ASP A 117 -15.56 -28.47 18.99
N ALA A 118 -14.83 -27.66 19.78
CA ALA A 118 -15.25 -26.36 20.27
C ALA A 118 -14.72 -25.16 19.44
N VAL A 119 -14.07 -25.42 18.30
CA VAL A 119 -13.46 -24.44 17.41
C VAL A 119 -13.87 -24.73 15.96
N LEU A 120 -14.31 -23.69 15.25
CA LEU A 120 -14.72 -23.78 13.84
C LEU A 120 -13.55 -24.24 12.93
N PRO A 121 -13.82 -24.86 11.77
CA PRO A 121 -12.82 -25.09 10.73
C PRO A 121 -12.00 -23.82 10.45
N LEU A 122 -10.68 -23.93 10.55
CA LEU A 122 -9.77 -22.77 10.49
C LEU A 122 -8.92 -22.83 9.22
N PHE A 123 -9.08 -21.83 8.36
CA PHE A 123 -8.30 -21.70 7.13
C PHE A 123 -7.27 -20.58 7.27
N ALA A 124 -5.97 -20.87 7.12
CA ALA A 124 -4.89 -19.93 7.34
C ALA A 124 -4.15 -19.58 6.05
N ALA A 125 -3.70 -18.33 5.92
CA ALA A 125 -2.74 -17.93 4.89
C ALA A 125 -1.69 -16.97 5.48
N HIS A 126 -0.42 -17.17 5.12
CA HIS A 126 0.63 -16.20 5.43
C HIS A 126 0.27 -14.83 4.86
N ASN A 127 0.53 -13.76 5.63
CA ASN A 127 0.13 -12.41 5.26
C ASN A 127 0.75 -11.99 3.91
N ASN A 128 2.03 -12.30 3.68
CA ASN A 128 2.68 -12.00 2.40
C ASN A 128 2.41 -13.03 1.28
N CYS A 129 1.49 -13.97 1.50
CA CYS A 129 1.09 -15.00 0.52
C CYS A 129 -0.42 -14.92 0.18
N GLY A 130 -1.02 -13.73 0.32
CA GLY A 130 -2.43 -13.47 0.04
C GLY A 130 -3.32 -13.44 1.29
N GLY A 131 -2.82 -13.86 2.45
CA GLY A 131 -3.56 -13.80 3.71
C GLY A 131 -3.84 -12.37 4.19
N ASP A 132 -3.03 -11.40 3.79
CA ASP A 132 -3.20 -9.99 4.18
C ASP A 132 -4.48 -9.32 3.64
N VAL A 133 -5.17 -9.91 2.68
CA VAL A 133 -6.50 -9.45 2.24
C VAL A 133 -7.47 -9.28 3.42
N ILE A 134 -7.41 -10.16 4.43
CA ILE A 134 -8.30 -10.11 5.59
C ILE A 134 -7.88 -9.04 6.61
N LEU A 135 -6.68 -8.46 6.53
CA LEU A 135 -6.25 -7.39 7.44
C LEU A 135 -6.99 -6.08 7.16
N GLY A 136 -7.52 -5.88 5.94
CA GLY A 136 -8.31 -4.71 5.58
C GLY A 136 -9.80 -4.81 5.93
N TRP A 137 -10.28 -6.00 6.28
CA TRP A 137 -11.70 -6.28 6.52
C TRP A 137 -12.17 -5.82 7.90
N GLU A 138 -13.48 -5.68 8.06
CA GLU A 138 -14.17 -5.27 9.28
C GLU A 138 -15.40 -6.19 9.48
N ILE A 139 -16.00 -6.21 10.68
CA ILE A 139 -17.27 -6.90 10.91
C ILE A 139 -18.35 -6.31 9.98
N GLY A 140 -19.14 -7.17 9.34
CA GLY A 140 -20.07 -6.81 8.27
C GLY A 140 -19.45 -6.83 6.86
N GLN A 141 -18.14 -7.07 6.70
CA GLN A 141 -17.54 -7.27 5.38
C GLN A 141 -18.09 -8.55 4.74
N ARG A 142 -18.67 -8.40 3.55
CA ARG A 142 -19.12 -9.52 2.71
C ARG A 142 -18.02 -10.00 1.78
N VAL A 143 -17.96 -11.30 1.56
CA VAL A 143 -16.92 -11.98 0.78
C VAL A 143 -17.54 -13.17 0.03
N THR A 144 -16.85 -13.66 -0.99
CA THR A 144 -17.20 -14.93 -1.65
C THR A 144 -16.03 -15.92 -1.56
N VAL A 145 -16.37 -17.21 -1.54
CA VAL A 145 -15.38 -18.30 -1.63
C VAL A 145 -15.33 -18.77 -3.08
N ALA A 146 -14.14 -18.82 -3.68
CA ALA A 146 -13.96 -19.28 -5.05
C ALA A 146 -14.50 -20.70 -5.24
N GLY A 147 -15.42 -20.87 -6.19
CA GLY A 147 -16.11 -22.15 -6.43
C GLY A 147 -17.39 -22.34 -5.61
N SER A 148 -17.84 -21.34 -4.86
CA SER A 148 -19.12 -21.30 -4.16
C SER A 148 -19.94 -20.07 -4.56
N ASP A 149 -21.25 -20.25 -4.72
CA ASP A 149 -22.21 -19.15 -4.92
C ASP A 149 -22.67 -18.52 -3.58
N VAL A 150 -22.20 -19.05 -2.44
CA VAL A 150 -22.54 -18.55 -1.11
C VAL A 150 -21.74 -17.27 -0.81
N ILE A 151 -22.46 -16.20 -0.48
CA ILE A 151 -21.89 -14.99 0.10
C ILE A 151 -21.76 -15.20 1.60
N TYR A 152 -20.57 -14.95 2.14
CA TYR A 152 -20.30 -14.97 3.57
C TYR A 152 -20.11 -13.55 4.10
N GLU A 153 -20.41 -13.33 5.38
CA GLU A 153 -20.17 -12.08 6.10
C GLU A 153 -19.26 -12.34 7.30
N VAL A 154 -18.32 -11.44 7.54
CA VAL A 154 -17.48 -11.44 8.75
C VAL A 154 -18.35 -11.03 9.94
N ILE A 155 -18.66 -11.97 10.83
CA ILE A 155 -19.57 -11.74 11.97
C ILE A 155 -18.84 -11.58 13.31
N GLU A 156 -17.65 -12.16 13.44
CA GLU A 156 -16.84 -12.08 14.66
C GLU A 156 -15.36 -11.92 14.32
N GLU A 157 -14.64 -11.21 15.18
CA GLU A 157 -13.19 -10.99 15.07
C GLU A 157 -12.50 -11.33 16.40
N ARG A 158 -11.35 -11.99 16.32
CA ARG A 158 -10.49 -12.24 17.47
C ARG A 158 -9.01 -12.00 17.15
N HIS A 159 -8.28 -11.61 18.18
CA HIS A 159 -6.86 -11.32 18.12
C HIS A 159 -6.12 -12.11 19.19
N THR A 160 -5.06 -12.81 18.81
CA THR A 160 -4.20 -13.55 19.74
C THR A 160 -2.72 -13.26 19.47
N PRO A 161 -1.84 -13.40 20.47
CA PRO A 161 -0.40 -13.56 20.23
C PRO A 161 -0.09 -14.71 19.25
N LYS A 162 1.05 -14.65 18.53
CA LYS A 162 1.51 -15.83 17.79
C LYS A 162 1.80 -16.95 18.79
N TRP A 163 1.51 -18.19 18.39
CA TRP A 163 1.68 -19.39 19.23
C TRP A 163 0.75 -19.48 20.46
N SER A 164 -0.31 -18.67 20.52
CA SER A 164 -1.42 -18.90 21.46
C SER A 164 -2.08 -20.26 21.24
N ASN A 165 -2.60 -20.85 22.33
CA ASN A 165 -3.28 -22.13 22.28
C ASN A 165 -4.66 -22.02 21.59
N VAL A 166 -5.19 -23.16 21.14
CA VAL A 166 -6.47 -23.25 20.40
C VAL A 166 -7.69 -22.84 21.24
N GLU A 167 -7.60 -22.94 22.56
CA GLU A 167 -8.66 -22.54 23.51
C GLU A 167 -9.02 -21.05 23.39
N GLU A 168 -8.08 -20.20 22.95
CA GLU A 168 -8.33 -18.77 22.69
C GLU A 168 -9.37 -18.55 21.56
N LEU A 169 -9.65 -19.56 20.73
CA LEU A 169 -10.62 -19.50 19.64
C LEU A 169 -11.97 -20.15 19.99
N VAL A 170 -12.09 -20.75 21.18
CA VAL A 170 -13.32 -21.44 21.59
C VAL A 170 -14.49 -20.46 21.64
N GLY A 171 -15.64 -20.93 21.16
CA GLY A 171 -16.88 -20.17 21.14
C GLY A 171 -16.94 -19.04 20.11
N MET A 172 -16.00 -18.96 19.16
CA MET A 172 -16.22 -18.14 17.95
C MET A 172 -17.40 -18.69 17.16
N SER A 173 -18.24 -17.79 16.65
CA SER A 173 -19.50 -18.08 15.97
C SER A 173 -19.37 -17.97 14.45
N GLY A 174 -20.00 -18.89 13.69
CA GLY A 174 -19.93 -18.93 12.23
C GLY A 174 -19.94 -20.35 11.66
N GLU A 175 -19.62 -20.45 10.38
CA GLU A 175 -19.43 -21.72 9.65
C GLU A 175 -17.94 -22.12 9.62
N PHE A 176 -17.05 -21.15 9.38
CA PHE A 176 -15.60 -21.33 9.41
C PHE A 176 -14.89 -20.03 9.82
N MET A 177 -13.58 -20.11 10.04
CA MET A 177 -12.70 -18.96 10.30
C MET A 177 -11.61 -18.84 9.25
N VAL A 178 -11.17 -17.60 9.01
CA VAL A 178 -9.92 -17.30 8.28
C VAL A 178 -8.90 -16.63 9.18
N GLN A 179 -7.62 -16.96 8.99
CA GLN A 179 -6.51 -16.47 9.81
C GLN A 179 -5.34 -15.94 9.00
N THR A 180 -4.71 -14.90 9.53
CA THR A 180 -3.39 -14.43 9.08
C THR A 180 -2.61 -13.72 10.20
N CYS A 181 -1.35 -13.38 9.94
CA CYS A 181 -0.50 -12.62 10.87
C CYS A 181 -0.52 -11.11 10.58
N PHE A 182 -0.43 -10.29 11.61
CA PHE A 182 -0.05 -8.88 11.43
C PHE A 182 1.41 -8.77 10.98
N TYR A 183 1.68 -7.82 10.09
CA TYR A 183 3.05 -7.50 9.66
C TYR A 183 3.82 -6.88 10.83
N GLY A 184 5.02 -7.38 11.12
CA GLY A 184 5.89 -6.81 12.16
C GLY A 184 5.32 -6.81 13.58
N GLU A 185 4.33 -7.66 13.89
CA GLU A 185 3.76 -7.77 15.24
C GLU A 185 3.71 -9.24 15.71
N ASN A 186 3.85 -9.45 17.02
CA ASN A 186 3.53 -10.73 17.66
C ASN A 186 2.01 -10.90 17.82
N LYS A 187 1.28 -10.88 16.71
CA LYS A 187 -0.19 -10.87 16.69
C LYS A 187 -0.74 -11.58 15.45
N MET A 188 -1.83 -12.31 15.64
CA MET A 188 -2.63 -12.98 14.61
C MET A 188 -4.05 -12.41 14.59
N ARG A 189 -4.69 -12.39 13.42
CA ARG A 189 -6.10 -12.03 13.23
C ARG A 189 -6.88 -13.26 12.85
N PHE A 190 -8.03 -13.45 13.49
CA PHE A 190 -9.02 -14.47 13.20
C PHE A 190 -10.33 -13.77 12.89
N LEU A 191 -10.93 -14.08 11.75
CA LEU A 191 -12.27 -13.62 11.39
C LEU A 191 -13.15 -14.84 11.22
N ALA A 192 -14.29 -14.90 11.92
CA ALA A 192 -15.28 -15.93 11.68
C ALA A 192 -16.31 -15.45 10.65
N LEU A 193 -16.65 -16.36 9.75
CA LEU A 193 -17.56 -16.11 8.63
C LEU A 193 -18.81 -16.95 8.76
N ALA A 194 -19.96 -16.33 8.54
CA ALA A 194 -21.25 -17.00 8.44
C ALA A 194 -21.87 -16.73 7.07
N PRO A 195 -22.64 -17.66 6.49
CA PRO A 195 -23.37 -17.43 5.25
C PRO A 195 -24.40 -16.31 5.46
N VAL A 196 -24.49 -15.39 4.51
CA VAL A 196 -25.57 -14.39 4.48
C VAL A 196 -26.85 -15.10 4.09
N GLU A 197 -27.85 -15.09 4.97
CA GLU A 197 -29.17 -15.62 4.65
C GLU A 197 -29.74 -14.93 3.40
N SER A 198 -29.93 -15.71 2.34
CA SER A 198 -30.59 -15.22 1.14
C SER A 198 -32.07 -14.97 1.44
N PRO A 199 -32.65 -13.80 1.06
CA PRO A 199 -34.07 -13.48 1.33
C PRO A 199 -35.10 -14.47 0.76
N GLN A 200 -34.66 -15.41 -0.09
CA GLN A 200 -35.49 -16.46 -0.68
C GLN A 200 -35.77 -17.63 0.27
N ASN A 201 -35.06 -17.74 1.40
CA ASN A 201 -35.21 -18.84 2.38
C ASN A 201 -35.98 -18.43 3.65
N ALA A 202 -36.49 -17.21 3.73
CA ALA A 202 -37.30 -16.72 4.86
C ALA A 202 -38.81 -17.02 4.65
N GLY A 203 -39.15 -18.30 4.43
CA GLY A 203 -40.50 -18.79 4.12
C GLY A 203 -41.05 -19.77 5.16
#